data_AF-A0A640XNH0-F1
#
_entry.id   AF-A0A640XNH0-F1
#
_cell.length_a   1.000
_cell.length_b   1.000
_cell.length_c   1.000
_cell.angle_alpha   90.00
_cell.angle_beta   90.00
_cell.angle_gamma   90.00
#
_symmetry.space_group_name_H-M   'P 1'
#
loop_
_entity.id
_entity.type
_entity.pdbx_description
1 polymer ?
#
loop_
_entity_poly.entity_id
_entity_poly.type
_entity_poly.pdbx_seq_one_letter_code
_entity_poly.pdbx_strand_id
1 'polypeptide(L)' 'MFLREKSRTKDGKTHRYWSVVENRRVSGRRVVQRQVLYLGELNDNQRAGWIRTIEAISGAKPKAKQLALFPDD' A
#
# COMPACT_ATOMS: atom_id res chain seq x y z
N MET A 1 1.20 -1.23 -5.54
CA MET A 1 0.84 -0.68 -4.20
C MET A 1 -0.61 -0.22 -4.25
N PHE A 2 -1.25 0.10 -3.12
CA PHE A 2 -2.60 0.66 -3.09
C PHE A 2 -2.83 1.52 -1.84
N LEU A 3 -3.88 2.35 -1.86
CA LEU A 3 -4.34 3.10 -0.70
C LEU A 3 -5.23 2.22 0.18
N ARG A 4 -5.00 2.24 1.49
CA ARG A 4 -5.84 1.61 2.50
C ARG A 4 -6.43 2.67 3.43
N GLU A 5 -7.75 2.63 3.58
CA GLU A 5 -8.49 3.44 4.55
C GLU A 5 -8.51 2.76 5.92
N LYS A 6 -8.42 3.56 6.98
CA LYS A 6 -8.68 3.16 8.37
C LYS A 6 -9.55 4.21 9.04
N SER A 7 -10.74 3.80 9.47
CA SER A 7 -11.67 4.65 10.20
C SER A 7 -11.47 4.52 11.71
N ARG A 8 -11.54 5.64 12.42
CA ARG A 8 -11.52 5.70 13.88
C ARG A 8 -12.52 6.73 14.38
N THR A 9 -13.34 6.38 15.36
CA THR A 9 -14.18 7.34 16.07
C THR A 9 -13.41 7.89 17.27
N LYS A 10 -13.33 9.21 17.39
CA LYS A 10 -12.71 9.93 18.51
C LYS A 10 -13.50 11.21 18.77
N ASP A 11 -13.71 11.56 20.02
CA ASP A 11 -14.37 12.81 20.42
C ASP A 11 -15.74 13.03 19.73
N GLY A 12 -16.49 11.94 19.52
CA GLY A 12 -17.79 11.95 18.86
C GLY A 12 -17.77 12.07 17.32
N LYS A 13 -16.59 12.16 16.69
CA LYS A 13 -16.43 12.27 15.23
C LYS A 13 -15.72 11.05 14.64
N THR A 14 -16.12 10.64 13.44
CA THR A 14 -15.40 9.60 12.68
C THR A 14 -14.33 10.26 11.81
N HIS A 15 -13.08 9.82 12.00
CA HIS A 15 -11.91 10.22 11.24
C HIS A 15 -11.49 9.10 10.30
N ARG A 16 -11.11 9.47 9.07
CA ARG A 16 -10.61 8.54 8.05
C ARG A 16 -9.13 8.82 7.80
N TYR A 17 -8.31 7.81 8.05
CA TYR A 17 -6.87 7.86 7.83
C TYR A 17 -6.48 6.97 6.66
N TRP A 18 -5.49 7.43 5.90
CA TRP A 18 -5.01 6.74 4.72
C TRP A 18 -3.57 6.27 4.91
N SER A 19 -3.23 5.16 4.27
CA SER A 19 -1.87 4.64 4.19
C SER A 19 -1.62 4.04 2.81
N VAL A 20 -0.39 4.17 2.31
CA VAL A 20 0.09 3.39 1.17
C VAL A 20 0.52 2.03 1.68
N VAL A 21 0.00 0.97 1.07
CA VAL A 21 0.29 -0.42 1.42
C VAL A 21 0.75 -1.22 0.20
N GLU A 22 1.54 -2.25 0.46
CA GLU A 22 1.99 -3.21 -0.54
C GLU A 22 1.69 -4.65 -0.11
N ASN A 23 1.47 -5.53 -1.07
CA ASN A 23 1.38 -6.97 -0.82
C ASN A 23 2.79 -7.56 -0.82
N ARG A 24 3.20 -8.19 0.28
CA ARG A 24 4.49 -8.86 0.43
C ARG A 24 4.29 -10.35 0.67
N ARG A 25 4.92 -11.19 -0.16
CA ARG A 25 5.00 -12.64 0.09
C ARG A 25 5.95 -12.88 1.27
N VAL A 26 5.54 -13.74 2.19
CA VAL A 26 6.32 -14.18 3.35
C VAL A 26 6.36 -15.70 3.41
N SER A 27 7.17 -16.25 4.31
CA SER A 27 7.28 -17.70 4.50
C SER A 27 5.93 -18.37 4.78
N GLY A 28 5.84 -19.64 4.39
CA GLY A 28 4.62 -20.43 4.53
C GLY A 28 3.54 -20.12 3.49
N ARG A 29 3.92 -19.64 2.30
CA ARG A 29 3.00 -19.32 1.18
C ARG A 29 1.94 -18.26 1.54
N ARG A 30 2.26 -17.36 2.47
CA ARG A 30 1.35 -16.29 2.90
C ARG A 30 1.67 -14.98 2.20
N VAL A 31 0.66 -14.14 2.03
CA VAL A 31 0.80 -12.75 1.58
C VAL A 31 0.31 -11.86 2.70
N VAL A 32 1.12 -10.88 3.09
CA VAL A 32 0.76 -9.88 4.09
C VAL A 32 0.71 -8.49 3.45
N GLN A 33 -0.11 -7.61 4.01
CA GLN A 33 -0.13 -6.20 3.63
C GLN A 33 0.86 -5.44 4.52
N ARG A 34 1.94 -4.93 3.93
CA ARG A 34 2.90 -4.07 4.63
C ARG A 34 2.53 -2.62 4.41
N GLN A 35 2.45 -1.85 5.50
CA GLN A 35 2.34 -0.40 5.44
C GLN A 35 3.69 0.18 5.00
N VAL A 36 3.67 0.95 3.90
CA VAL A 36 4.84 1.60 3.31
C VAL A 36 4.93 3.05 3.78
N LEU A 37 3.78 3.74 3.83
CA LEU A 37 3.71 5.14 4.24
C LEU A 37 2.37 5.42 4.92
N TYR A 38 2.41 6.12 6.06
CA TYR A 38 1.22 6.67 6.71
C TYR A 38 0.95 8.07 6.16
N LEU A 39 -0.26 8.32 5.66
CA LEU A 39 -0.64 9.59 5.03
C LEU A 39 -1.50 10.48 5.93
N GLY A 40 -2.07 9.93 7.01
CA GLY A 40 -2.99 10.68 7.86
C GLY A 40 -4.34 10.91 7.18
N GLU A 41 -5.00 12.02 7.52
CA GLU A 41 -6.29 12.41 6.92
C GLU A 41 -6.04 13.07 5.57
N LEU A 42 -6.77 12.63 4.56
CA LEU A 42 -6.70 13.18 3.21
C LEU A 42 -8.08 13.70 2.82
N ASN A 43 -8.10 14.86 2.17
CA ASN A 43 -9.28 15.27 1.41
C ASN A 43 -9.36 14.51 0.07
N ASP A 44 -10.48 14.67 -0.64
CA ASP A 44 -10.73 13.94 -1.88
C ASP A 44 -9.71 14.23 -2.99
N ASN A 45 -9.24 15.49 -3.09
CA ASN A 45 -8.23 15.89 -4.06
C ASN A 45 -6.87 15.25 -3.77
N GLN A 46 -6.45 15.24 -2.50
CA GLN A 46 -5.21 14.60 -2.06
C GLN A 46 -5.28 13.09 -2.27
N ARG A 47 -6.41 12.45 -1.93
CA ARG A 47 -6.66 11.03 -2.20
C ARG A 47 -6.55 10.72 -3.69
N ALA A 48 -7.20 11.50 -4.56
CA ALA A 48 -7.12 11.33 -6.01
C ALA A 48 -5.70 11.56 -6.56
N GLY A 49 -4.94 12.49 -5.97
CA GLY A 49 -3.50 12.66 -6.25
C GLY A 49 -2.71 11.38 -5.95
N TRP A 50 -2.89 10.82 -4.76
CA TRP A 50 -2.20 9.59 -4.35
C TRP A 50 -2.58 8.37 -5.19
N ILE A 51 -3.83 8.24 -5.61
CA ILE A 51 -4.25 7.18 -6.54
C ILE A 51 -3.42 7.26 -7.83
N ARG A 52 -3.36 8.44 -8.46
CA ARG A 52 -2.58 8.67 -9.69
C ARG A 52 -1.08 8.44 -9.49
N THR A 53 -0.53 8.88 -8.36
CA THR A 53 0.89 8.64 -8.03
C THR A 53 1.18 7.15 -7.88
N ILE A 54 0.33 6.40 -7.19
CA ILE A 54 0.47 4.95 -7.03
C ILE A 54 0.36 4.24 -8.38
N GLU A 55 -0.57 4.65 -9.22
CA GLU A 55 -0.74 4.14 -10.59
C GLU A 55 0.50 4.43 -11.44
N ALA A 56 1.03 5.64 -11.42
CA ALA A 56 2.25 6.00 -12.16
C ALA A 56 3.46 5.17 -11.72
N ILE A 57 3.63 4.96 -10.41
CA ILE A 57 4.74 4.16 -9.86
C ILE A 57 4.52 2.65 -10.10
N SER A 58 3.28 2.18 -10.05
CA SER A 58 2.93 0.75 -10.26
C SER A 58 2.75 0.39 -11.75
N GLY A 59 2.63 1.39 -12.63
CA GLY A 59 2.33 1.28 -14.06
C GLY A 59 3.46 0.73 -14.91
N ALA A 60 4.70 0.79 -14.42
CA ALA A 60 5.69 -0.22 -14.76
C ALA A 60 5.31 -1.46 -13.95
N LYS A 61 4.40 -2.32 -14.46
CA LYS A 61 4.05 -3.59 -13.82
C LYS A 61 5.34 -4.17 -13.24
N PRO A 62 5.50 -4.31 -11.91
CA PRO A 62 6.56 -5.16 -11.42
C PRO A 62 6.20 -6.54 -11.95
N LYS A 63 6.83 -6.96 -13.06
CA LYS A 63 6.92 -8.38 -13.37
C LYS A 63 7.35 -8.99 -12.04
N ALA A 64 6.52 -9.88 -11.49
CA ALA A 64 6.91 -10.63 -10.32
C ALA A 64 8.20 -11.38 -10.71
N LYS A 65 9.35 -10.77 -10.45
CA LYS A 65 10.64 -11.33 -10.74
C LYS A 65 10.95 -12.17 -9.52
N GLN A 66 10.92 -13.48 -9.70
CA GLN A 66 11.52 -14.38 -8.75
C GLN A 66 13.00 -14.02 -8.68
N LEU A 67 13.42 -13.37 -7.60
CA LEU A 67 14.82 -13.19 -7.29
C LEU A 67 15.23 -14.46 -6.56
N ALA A 68 16.00 -15.31 -7.24
CA ALA A 68 16.72 -16.36 -6.56
C ALA A 68 17.74 -15.68 -5.65
N LEU A 69 17.60 -15.86 -4.33
CA LEU A 69 18.55 -15.34 -3.34
C LEU A 69 19.87 -16.13 -3.36
N PHE A 70 19.86 -17.27 -4.04
CA PHE A 70 21.00 -18.15 -4.25
C PHE A 70 21.07 -18.49 -5.75
N PRO A 71 22.27 -18.70 -6.32
CA PRO A 71 22.42 -19.23 -7.67
C PRO A 71 21.72 -20.59 -7.76
N ASP A 72 21.13 -20.91 -8.91
CA ASP A 72 20.92 -22.32 -9.26
C ASP A 72 22.32 -22.90 -9.54
N ASP A 73 22.70 -23.97 -8.83
CA ASP A 73 23.97 -24.69 -9.01
C ASP A 73 24.21 -25.11 -10.47
#